data_AF-A0AAX4KH21-F1
#
_entry.id   AF-A0AAX4KH21-F1
#
_cell.length_a   1.000
_cell.length_b   1.000
_cell.length_c   1.000
_cell.angle_alpha   90.00
_cell.angle_beta   90.00
_cell.angle_gamma   90.00
#
_symmetry.space_group_name_H-M   'P 1'
#
loop_
_entity.id
_entity.type
_entity.pdbx_description
1 polymer ?
#
loop_
_entity_poly.entity_id
_entity_poly.type
_entity_poly.pdbx_seq_one_letter_code
_entity_poly.pdbx_strand_id
1 'polypeptide(L)'
;MLNEELSTDMDRITQLQDAILDLLTITSTSIDYITKRTEFEQTSDKIPTTLQTPLAANRQEYKASIETFVNDIVRRSKDIKKLIASLPKKDDSSQRATRLSELQEELSTSNEEYKIVLAQSEELLLELQSALDQALGEDSPNIPIPTKINPSTQADEENTHDQRRTAGKGELEASDTIIDA
;
A
#
# COMPACT_ATOMS: atom_id res chain seq x y z
N MET A 1 0.90 10.32 15.89
CA MET A 1 1.31 11.35 14.90
C MET A 1 2.23 10.80 13.80
N LEU A 2 3.20 9.94 14.10
CA LEU A 2 4.13 9.43 13.08
C LEU A 2 3.51 8.38 12.12
N ASN A 3 2.62 7.51 12.63
CA ASN A 3 1.84 6.59 11.78
C ASN A 3 0.91 7.35 10.82
N GLU A 4 0.41 8.51 11.23
CA GLU A 4 -0.47 9.34 10.43
C GLU A 4 0.32 10.05 9.33
N GLU A 5 1.51 10.58 9.63
CA GLU A 5 2.44 11.13 8.63
C GLU A 5 2.89 10.07 7.62
N LEU A 6 3.29 8.87 8.07
CA LEU A 6 3.76 7.79 7.17
C LEU A 6 2.60 7.21 6.33
N SER A 7 1.42 7.06 6.92
CA SER A 7 0.21 6.65 6.20
C SER A 7 -0.23 7.72 5.20
N THR A 8 -0.10 9.01 5.53
CA THR A 8 -0.42 10.12 4.62
C THR A 8 0.58 10.21 3.47
N ASP A 9 1.86 9.96 3.74
CA ASP A 9 2.91 9.92 2.72
C ASP A 9 2.70 8.76 1.74
N MET A 10 2.40 7.57 2.25
CA MET A 10 2.11 6.39 1.44
C MET A 10 0.84 6.59 0.60
N ASP A 11 -0.22 7.14 1.20
CA ASP A 11 -1.47 7.47 0.51
C ASP A 11 -1.25 8.47 -0.63
N ARG A 12 -0.42 9.51 -0.43
CA ARG A 12 -0.07 10.46 -1.50
C ARG A 12 0.73 9.84 -2.64
N ILE A 13 1.63 8.90 -2.34
CA ILE A 13 2.39 8.17 -3.36
C ILE A 13 1.45 7.28 -4.18
N THR A 14 0.55 6.55 -3.53
CA THR A 14 -0.47 5.73 -4.21
C THR A 14 -1.38 6.60 -5.08
N GLN A 15 -1.86 7.74 -4.56
CA GLN A 15 -2.66 8.68 -5.34
C GLN A 15 -1.94 9.21 -6.59
N LEU A 16 -0.63 9.49 -6.48
CA LEU A 16 0.18 9.91 -7.63
C LEU A 16 0.32 8.78 -8.65
N GLN A 17 0.56 7.55 -8.20
CA GLN A 17 0.67 6.39 -9.07
C GLN A 17 -0.63 6.16 -9.85
N ASP A 18 -1.77 6.19 -9.16
CA ASP A 18 -3.09 6.06 -9.78
C ASP A 18 -3.36 7.18 -10.78
N ALA A 19 -3.03 8.43 -10.44
CA ALA A 19 -3.18 9.57 -11.34
C ALA A 19 -2.33 9.43 -12.63
N ILE A 20 -1.12 8.87 -12.53
CA ILE A 20 -0.24 8.60 -13.67
C ILE A 20 -0.80 7.45 -14.53
N LEU A 21 -1.24 6.36 -13.90
CA LEU A 21 -1.85 5.22 -14.59
C LEU A 21 -3.11 5.62 -15.34
N ASP A 22 -3.93 6.46 -14.72
CA ASP A 22 -5.11 7.04 -15.33
C ASP A 22 -4.76 7.91 -16.54
N LEU A 23 -3.75 8.79 -16.42
CA LEU A 23 -3.30 9.62 -17.54
C LEU A 23 -2.83 8.75 -18.71
N LEU A 24 -2.08 7.68 -18.43
CA LEU A 24 -1.65 6.73 -19.44
C LEU A 24 -2.84 6.01 -20.10
N THR A 25 -3.80 5.58 -19.30
CA THR A 25 -5.02 4.90 -19.79
C THR A 25 -5.83 5.81 -20.71
N ILE A 26 -6.00 7.08 -20.33
CA ILE A 26 -6.76 8.05 -21.12
C ILE A 26 -6.03 8.42 -22.40
N THR A 27 -4.71 8.64 -22.33
CA THR A 27 -3.92 8.94 -23.53
C THR A 27 -3.96 7.77 -24.51
N SER A 28 -3.78 6.53 -24.06
CA SER A 28 -3.93 5.32 -24.87
C SER A 28 -5.32 5.23 -25.51
N THR A 29 -6.38 5.37 -24.71
CA THR A 29 -7.77 5.30 -25.18
C THR A 29 -8.09 6.42 -26.18
N SER A 30 -7.54 7.62 -25.98
CA SER A 30 -7.71 8.75 -26.89
C SER A 30 -7.02 8.54 -28.24
N ILE A 31 -5.83 7.94 -28.25
CA ILE A 31 -5.11 7.58 -29.48
C ILE A 31 -5.89 6.48 -30.22
N ASP A 32 -6.38 5.48 -29.49
CA ASP A 32 -7.22 4.42 -30.04
C ASP A 32 -8.51 4.97 -30.66
N TYR A 33 -9.13 5.95 -30.02
CA TYR A 33 -10.31 6.62 -30.55
C TYR A 33 -10.00 7.39 -31.84
N ILE A 34 -8.93 8.21 -31.82
CA ILE A 34 -8.48 9.01 -32.96
C ILE A 34 -8.17 8.12 -34.18
N THR A 35 -7.43 7.04 -33.96
CA THR A 35 -7.01 6.14 -35.04
C THR A 35 -8.15 5.31 -35.61
N LYS A 36 -9.09 4.84 -34.79
CA LYS A 36 -10.18 3.95 -35.23
C LYS A 36 -11.41 4.70 -35.75
N ARG A 37 -11.64 5.95 -35.36
CA ARG A 37 -12.84 6.73 -35.71
C ARG A 37 -12.61 7.90 -36.67
N THR A 38 -11.41 8.06 -37.21
CA THR A 38 -11.14 9.10 -38.21
C THR A 38 -11.82 8.78 -39.55
N GLU A 39 -12.47 9.80 -40.12
CA GLU A 39 -12.97 9.80 -41.50
C GLU A 39 -11.87 10.26 -42.46
N PHE A 40 -11.89 9.75 -43.69
CA PHE A 40 -11.06 10.26 -44.78
C PHE A 40 -11.72 11.49 -45.40
N GLU A 41 -11.02 12.63 -45.42
CA GLU A 41 -11.50 13.86 -46.04
C GLU A 41 -11.11 13.88 -47.54
N GLN A 42 -12.10 14.07 -48.41
CA GLN A 42 -11.86 14.16 -49.85
C GLN A 42 -11.21 15.50 -50.18
N THR A 43 -9.98 15.48 -50.67
CA THR A 43 -9.20 16.68 -50.98
C THR A 43 -9.48 17.26 -52.37
N SER A 44 -10.14 16.50 -53.24
CA SER A 44 -10.46 16.89 -54.62
C SER A 44 -11.78 16.28 -55.07
N ASP A 45 -12.72 17.12 -55.51
CA ASP A 45 -14.06 16.72 -55.97
C ASP A 45 -14.05 15.76 -57.17
N LYS A 46 -12.92 15.68 -57.89
CA LYS A 46 -12.76 14.86 -59.09
C LYS A 46 -12.47 13.38 -58.81
N ILE A 47 -12.04 13.03 -57.59
CA ILE A 47 -11.67 11.67 -57.23
C ILE A 47 -12.61 11.20 -56.11
N PRO A 48 -13.54 10.27 -56.40
CA PRO A 48 -14.47 9.78 -55.39
C PRO A 48 -13.72 9.01 -54.30
N THR A 49 -14.15 9.18 -53.05
CA THR A 49 -13.58 8.50 -51.88
C THR A 49 -13.86 7.00 -51.95
N THR A 50 -12.82 6.18 -52.07
CA THR A 50 -12.94 4.73 -52.23
C THR A 50 -12.89 3.96 -50.90
N LEU A 51 -12.42 4.59 -49.83
CA LEU A 51 -12.29 3.99 -48.50
C LEU A 51 -13.19 4.74 -47.51
N GLN A 52 -14.13 4.01 -46.90
CA GLN A 52 -14.96 4.50 -45.81
C GLN A 52 -14.65 3.71 -44.54
N THR A 53 -14.48 4.43 -43.44
CA THR A 53 -14.29 3.82 -42.12
C THR A 53 -15.67 3.44 -41.57
N PRO A 54 -15.96 2.16 -41.26
CA PRO A 54 -17.31 1.70 -40.91
C PRO A 54 -17.83 2.23 -39.55
N LEU A 55 -16.97 2.81 -38.71
CA LEU A 55 -17.30 3.34 -37.38
C LEU A 55 -16.90 4.81 -37.19
N ALA A 56 -16.74 5.52 -38.30
CA ALA A 56 -16.26 6.88 -38.29
C ALA A 56 -17.24 7.83 -37.60
N ALA A 57 -16.71 8.77 -36.82
CA ALA A 57 -17.54 9.78 -36.16
C ALA A 57 -17.72 10.99 -37.08
N ASN A 58 -18.91 11.60 -37.02
CA ASN A 58 -19.15 12.86 -37.72
C ASN A 58 -18.09 13.90 -37.32
N ARG A 59 -17.58 14.68 -38.28
CA ARG A 59 -16.49 15.65 -38.09
C ARG A 59 -16.70 16.59 -36.90
N GLN A 60 -17.93 17.04 -36.66
CA GLN A 60 -18.26 17.90 -35.53
C GLN A 60 -18.11 17.17 -34.18
N GLU A 61 -18.62 15.95 -34.10
CA GLU A 61 -18.52 15.10 -32.91
C GLU A 61 -17.07 14.68 -32.67
N TYR A 62 -16.34 14.32 -33.73
CA TYR A 62 -14.93 13.97 -33.66
C TYR A 62 -14.07 15.10 -33.09
N LYS A 63 -14.29 16.33 -33.57
CA LYS A 63 -13.59 17.53 -33.05
C LYS A 63 -13.95 17.80 -31.59
N ALA A 64 -15.23 17.70 -31.21
CA ALA A 64 -15.68 17.89 -29.83
C ALA A 64 -15.10 16.83 -28.88
N SER A 65 -15.03 15.57 -29.31
CA SER A 65 -14.40 14.49 -28.55
C SER A 65 -12.89 14.73 -28.35
N ILE A 66 -12.17 15.15 -29.40
CA ILE A 66 -10.74 15.50 -29.27
C ILE A 66 -10.53 16.64 -28.29
N GLU A 67 -11.33 17.71 -28.38
CA GLU A 67 -11.23 18.85 -27.47
C GLU A 67 -11.46 18.42 -26.01
N THR A 68 -12.42 17.50 -25.80
CA THR A 68 -12.69 16.91 -24.49
C THR A 68 -11.49 16.11 -23.98
N PHE A 69 -10.89 15.25 -24.80
CA PHE A 69 -9.71 14.46 -24.41
C PHE A 69 -8.50 15.34 -24.09
N VAL A 70 -8.25 16.38 -24.89
CA VAL A 70 -7.14 17.32 -24.64
C VAL A 70 -7.37 18.06 -23.33
N ASN A 71 -8.59 18.54 -23.07
CA ASN A 71 -8.93 19.20 -21.81
C ASN A 71 -8.73 18.29 -20.60
N ASP A 72 -9.12 17.02 -20.70
CA ASP A 72 -8.93 16.03 -19.63
C ASP A 72 -7.44 15.72 -19.38
N ILE A 73 -6.65 15.52 -20.45
CA ILE A 73 -5.20 15.33 -20.36
C ILE A 73 -4.52 16.53 -19.69
N VAL A 74 -4.88 17.75 -20.10
CA VAL A 74 -4.31 18.98 -19.52
C VAL A 74 -4.69 19.12 -18.05
N ARG A 75 -5.94 18.82 -17.69
CA ARG A 75 -6.40 18.85 -16.30
C ARG A 75 -5.63 17.85 -15.45
N ARG A 76 -5.55 16.58 -15.87
CA ARG A 76 -4.83 15.52 -15.15
C ARG A 76 -3.33 15.82 -15.03
N SER A 77 -2.72 16.38 -16.07
CA SER A 77 -1.31 16.82 -16.01
C SER A 77 -1.09 17.92 -14.95
N LYS A 78 -2.04 18.86 -14.80
CA LYS A 78 -1.98 19.88 -13.74
C LYS A 78 -2.17 19.26 -12.35
N ASP A 79 -3.07 18.30 -12.22
CA ASP A 79 -3.32 17.62 -10.94
C ASP A 79 -2.10 16.79 -10.50
N ILE A 80 -1.45 16.09 -11.44
CA ILE A 80 -0.17 15.41 -11.20
C ILE A 80 0.91 16.41 -10.74
N LYS A 81 1.02 17.58 -11.37
CA LYS A 81 1.97 18.62 -10.92
C LYS A 81 1.72 19.09 -9.49
N LYS A 82 0.44 19.24 -9.11
CA LYS A 82 0.07 19.59 -7.73
C LYS A 82 0.40 18.46 -6.76
N LEU A 83 0.12 17.21 -7.13
CA LEU A 83 0.47 16.02 -6.35
C LEU A 83 1.98 15.92 -6.14
N ILE A 84 2.78 16.13 -7.18
CA ILE A 84 4.24 16.16 -7.09
C ILE A 84 4.71 17.28 -6.14
N ALA A 85 4.11 18.47 -6.21
CA ALA A 85 4.45 19.56 -5.30
C ALA A 85 4.06 19.26 -3.83
N SER A 86 3.07 18.40 -3.63
CA SER A 86 2.62 17.93 -2.31
C SER A 86 3.40 16.72 -1.78
N LEU A 87 4.34 16.18 -2.57
CA LEU A 87 5.18 15.08 -2.13
C LEU A 87 6.14 15.58 -1.02
N PRO A 88 6.38 14.74 0.00
CA PRO A 88 7.40 14.99 1.02
C PRO A 88 8.77 15.07 0.36
N LYS A 89 9.61 16.02 0.80
CA LYS A 89 10.95 16.18 0.20
C LYS A 89 11.89 15.10 0.71
N LYS A 90 12.85 14.73 -0.13
CA LYS A 90 13.85 13.68 0.17
C LYS A 90 14.77 14.04 1.34
N ASP A 91 15.00 15.33 1.58
CA ASP A 91 15.84 15.84 2.67
C ASP A 91 15.26 15.60 4.06
N ASP A 92 13.95 15.34 4.17
CA ASP A 92 13.28 15.04 5.45
C ASP A 92 13.58 13.63 5.98
N SER A 93 14.24 12.77 5.20
CA SER A 93 14.49 11.36 5.58
C SER A 93 15.41 11.21 6.79
N SER A 94 16.48 12.01 6.88
CA SER A 94 17.40 12.00 8.02
C SER A 94 16.73 12.51 9.30
N GLN A 95 15.99 13.63 9.19
CA GLN A 95 15.22 14.19 10.30
C GLN A 95 14.11 13.24 10.76
N ARG A 96 13.46 12.54 9.82
CA ARG A 96 12.48 11.49 10.14
C ARG A 96 13.11 10.31 10.87
N ALA A 97 14.31 9.89 10.48
CA ALA A 97 15.02 8.81 11.17
C ALA A 97 15.39 9.22 12.61
N THR A 98 15.88 10.46 12.81
CA THR A 98 16.15 10.99 14.15
C THR A 98 14.87 11.09 14.99
N ARG A 99 13.80 11.66 14.44
CA ARG A 99 12.50 11.75 15.12
C ARG A 99 11.91 10.38 15.45
N LEU A 100 12.10 9.38 14.58
CA LEU A 100 11.67 8.01 14.84
C LEU A 100 12.45 7.40 16.01
N SER A 101 13.76 7.65 16.10
CA SER A 101 14.59 7.21 17.23
C SER A 101 14.14 7.85 18.54
N GLU A 102 13.88 9.16 18.54
CA GLU A 102 13.35 9.89 19.71
C GLU A 102 12.00 9.33 20.16
N LEU A 103 11.08 9.08 19.21
CA LEU A 103 9.77 8.51 19.51
C LEU A 103 9.87 7.08 20.04
N GLN A 104 10.84 6.30 19.57
CA GLN A 104 11.09 4.94 20.06
C GLN A 104 11.62 4.95 21.49
N GLU A 105 12.47 5.91 21.84
CA GLU A 105 12.94 6.12 23.21
C GLU A 105 11.78 6.52 24.12
N GLU A 106 10.96 7.49 23.70
CA GLU A 106 9.75 7.91 24.44
C GLU A 106 8.78 6.74 24.66
N LEU A 107 8.55 5.91 23.63
CA LEU A 107 7.73 4.70 23.73
C LEU A 107 8.31 3.68 24.71
N SER A 108 9.64 3.52 24.74
CA SER A 108 10.30 2.61 25.68
C SER A 108 10.09 3.06 27.12
N THR A 109 10.34 4.34 27.41
CA THR A 109 10.13 4.92 28.74
C THR A 109 8.67 4.83 29.16
N SER A 110 7.74 5.20 28.28
CA SER A 110 6.30 5.13 28.57
C SER A 110 5.82 3.69 28.83
N ASN A 111 6.38 2.70 28.12
CA ASN A 111 6.05 1.29 28.35
C ASN A 111 6.61 0.78 29.69
N GLU A 112 7.79 1.24 30.10
CA GLU A 112 8.35 0.93 31.42
C GLU A 112 7.49 1.53 32.54
N GLU A 113 7.10 2.79 32.42
CA GLU A 113 6.19 3.45 33.35
C GLU A 113 4.84 2.72 33.42
N TYR A 114 4.28 2.33 32.27
CA TYR A 114 3.05 1.56 32.19
C TYR A 114 3.15 0.22 32.95
N LYS A 115 4.26 -0.51 32.80
CA LYS A 115 4.50 -1.77 33.52
C LYS A 115 4.58 -1.57 35.03
N ILE A 116 5.23 -0.49 35.48
CA ILE A 116 5.34 -0.18 36.91
C ILE A 116 3.95 0.11 37.49
N VAL A 117 3.17 0.97 36.82
CA VAL A 117 1.81 1.31 37.25
C VAL A 117 0.90 0.08 37.26
N LEU A 118 1.04 -0.81 36.27
CA LEU A 118 0.29 -2.05 36.22
C LEU A 118 0.61 -2.96 37.42
N ALA A 119 1.90 -3.16 37.72
CA ALA A 119 2.32 -3.97 38.86
C ALA A 119 1.80 -3.40 40.20
N GLN A 120 1.86 -2.08 40.38
CA GLN A 120 1.28 -1.41 41.56
C GLN A 120 -0.24 -1.59 41.63
N SER A 121 -0.94 -1.49 40.50
CA SER A 121 -2.38 -1.71 40.43
C SER A 121 -2.74 -3.16 40.79
N GLU A 122 -1.96 -4.14 40.33
CA GLU A 122 -2.15 -5.56 40.67
C GLU A 122 -1.92 -5.81 42.17
N GLU A 123 -0.88 -5.21 42.75
CA GLU A 123 -0.59 -5.31 44.19
C GLU A 123 -1.73 -4.72 45.04
N LEU A 124 -2.21 -3.52 44.70
CA LEU A 124 -3.33 -2.88 45.39
C LEU A 124 -4.63 -3.68 45.23
N LEU A 125 -4.84 -4.34 44.10
CA LEU A 125 -5.99 -5.23 43.91
C LEU A 125 -5.92 -6.47 44.81
N LEU A 126 -4.73 -7.06 44.99
CA LEU A 126 -4.53 -8.16 45.91
C LEU A 126 -4.74 -7.73 47.37
N GLU A 127 -4.27 -6.54 47.75
CA GLU A 127 -4.51 -5.98 49.08
C GLU A 127 -6.01 -5.73 49.31
N LEU A 128 -6.69 -5.13 48.33
CA LEU A 128 -8.13 -4.90 48.40
C LEU A 128 -8.90 -6.22 48.50
N GLN A 129 -8.53 -7.23 47.71
CA GLN A 129 -9.14 -8.55 47.78
C GLN A 129 -8.91 -9.20 49.14
N SER A 130 -7.69 -9.16 49.68
CA SER A 130 -7.40 -9.69 51.01
C SER A 130 -8.15 -8.96 52.12
N ALA A 131 -8.29 -7.63 52.03
CA ALA A 131 -9.07 -6.84 52.97
C ALA A 131 -10.57 -7.14 52.86
N LEU A 132 -11.07 -7.37 51.65
CA LEU A 132 -12.46 -7.77 51.40
C LEU A 132 -12.75 -9.17 51.95
N ASP A 133 -11.85 -10.13 51.70
CA ASP A 133 -11.94 -11.51 52.21
C ASP A 133 -11.88 -11.54 53.74
N GLN A 134 -11.04 -10.70 54.35
CA GLN A 134 -10.96 -10.56 55.80
C GLN A 134 -12.21 -9.88 56.39
N ALA A 135 -12.81 -8.93 55.68
CA ALA A 135 -14.03 -8.24 56.10
C ALA A 135 -15.30 -9.07 55.88
N LEU A 136 -15.34 -9.93 54.86
CA LEU A 136 -16.47 -10.81 54.58
C LEU A 136 -16.46 -12.12 55.37
N GLY A 137 -15.34 -12.49 56.01
CA GLY A 137 -15.26 -13.61 56.94
C GLY A 137 -15.78 -14.91 56.33
N GLU A 138 -14.96 -15.54 55.48
CA GLU A 138 -15.19 -16.84 54.83
C GLU A 138 -16.65 -17.14 54.48
N ASP A 139 -17.14 -16.62 53.35
CA ASP A 139 -17.99 -17.37 52.41
C ASP A 139 -18.37 -16.55 51.15
N SER A 140 -18.14 -17.15 49.97
CA SER A 140 -18.69 -16.85 48.63
C SER A 140 -17.84 -16.04 47.61
N PRO A 141 -18.14 -16.17 46.30
CA PRO A 141 -17.57 -17.13 45.36
C PRO A 141 -16.45 -16.51 44.50
N ASN A 142 -15.54 -17.36 44.02
CA ASN A 142 -14.50 -17.02 43.05
C ASN A 142 -15.11 -16.37 41.79
N ILE A 143 -15.04 -15.04 41.68
CA ILE A 143 -15.42 -14.30 40.48
C ILE A 143 -14.24 -14.41 39.51
N PRO A 144 -14.37 -15.14 38.37
CA PRO A 144 -13.31 -15.17 37.39
C PRO A 144 -13.24 -13.80 36.71
N ILE A 145 -12.13 -13.09 36.94
CA ILE A 145 -11.81 -11.88 36.20
C ILE A 145 -11.55 -12.29 34.73
N PRO A 146 -12.11 -11.61 33.73
CA PRO A 146 -11.81 -11.89 32.33
C PRO A 146 -10.37 -11.45 32.00
N THR A 147 -9.41 -12.35 32.16
CA THR A 147 -8.01 -12.22 31.70
C THR A 147 -7.91 -12.38 30.18
N LYS A 148 -8.67 -11.60 29.41
CA LYS A 148 -8.45 -11.48 27.96
C LYS A 148 -8.36 -10.01 27.55
N ILE A 149 -7.18 -9.45 27.76
CA ILE A 149 -6.62 -8.55 26.77
C ILE A 149 -5.41 -9.30 26.22
N ASN A 150 -5.65 -10.10 25.17
CA ASN A 150 -4.62 -10.76 24.37
C ASN A 150 -3.61 -9.70 23.87
N PRO A 151 -2.30 -9.82 24.14
CA PRO A 151 -1.27 -9.16 23.36
C PRO A 151 -0.69 -10.12 22.31
N SER A 152 -1.54 -10.88 21.63
CA SER A 152 -1.11 -11.78 20.55
C SER A 152 -2.04 -11.68 19.35
N THR A 153 -1.80 -10.65 18.55
CA THR A 153 -2.03 -10.71 17.11
C THR A 153 -0.89 -9.93 16.46
N GLN A 154 -0.07 -10.65 15.69
CA GLN A 154 1.09 -10.21 14.90
C GLN A 154 2.48 -10.31 15.56
N ALA A 155 2.87 -11.52 15.90
CA ALA A 155 4.16 -12.07 15.47
C ALA A 155 3.92 -13.57 15.18
N ASP A 156 4.56 -14.11 14.15
CA ASP A 156 4.57 -15.53 13.77
C ASP A 156 3.44 -16.01 12.82
N GLU A 157 3.44 -15.48 11.59
CA GLU A 157 3.18 -16.31 10.41
C GLU A 157 4.42 -16.30 9.50
N GLU A 158 5.45 -17.02 9.92
CA GLU A 158 6.34 -17.68 8.98
C GLU A 158 6.78 -19.02 9.57
N ASN A 159 6.69 -20.05 8.72
CA ASN A 159 7.37 -21.33 8.85
C ASN A 159 6.67 -22.46 9.63
N THR A 160 5.74 -23.17 8.97
CA THR A 160 5.75 -24.65 8.89
C THR A 160 4.86 -25.12 7.72
N HIS A 161 5.43 -25.19 6.52
CA HIS A 161 4.94 -26.09 5.48
C HIS A 161 6.12 -26.64 4.66
N ASP A 162 6.93 -27.49 5.29
CA ASP A 162 7.87 -28.32 4.55
C ASP A 162 8.02 -29.71 5.18
N GLN A 163 7.04 -30.58 4.88
CA GLN A 163 7.21 -32.02 4.94
C GLN A 163 6.50 -32.66 3.74
N ARG A 164 7.21 -32.77 2.60
CA ARG A 164 7.11 -33.90 1.66
C ARG A 164 8.13 -33.72 0.52
N ARG A 165 9.30 -34.37 0.64
CA ARG A 165 9.94 -35.19 -0.42
C ARG A 165 11.35 -35.66 0.00
N THR A 166 11.39 -36.77 0.70
CA THR A 166 12.53 -37.70 0.67
C THR A 166 12.22 -38.80 -0.34
N ALA A 167 12.90 -38.79 -1.50
CA ALA A 167 13.27 -39.97 -2.30
C ALA A 167 13.84 -39.50 -3.65
N GLY A 168 15.16 -39.53 -3.78
CA GLY A 168 15.86 -39.22 -5.03
C GLY A 168 17.37 -39.40 -4.86
N LYS A 169 17.82 -40.64 -4.99
CA LYS A 169 19.21 -41.12 -5.02
C LYS A 169 20.21 -40.10 -5.58
N GLY A 170 21.31 -39.92 -4.86
CA GLY A 170 22.56 -39.44 -5.43
C GLY A 170 23.23 -40.52 -6.28
N GLU A 171 24.01 -40.07 -7.25
CA GLU A 171 25.30 -40.67 -7.59
C GLU A 171 26.13 -39.57 -8.28
N LEU A 172 27.09 -39.06 -7.51
CA LEU A 172 28.30 -38.41 -8.00
C LEU A 172 29.22 -39.52 -8.49
N GLU A 173 29.70 -39.47 -9.73
CA GLU A 173 31.08 -39.86 -10.00
C GLU A 173 31.74 -38.87 -10.95
N ALA A 174 32.86 -38.36 -10.46
CA ALA A 174 33.80 -37.53 -11.16
C ALA A 174 34.54 -38.35 -12.23
N SER A 175 34.84 -37.72 -13.35
CA SER A 175 36.05 -38.04 -14.11
C SER A 175 36.59 -36.75 -14.71
N ASP A 176 37.66 -36.29 -14.06
CA ASP A 176 38.63 -35.35 -14.62
C ASP A 176 39.52 -36.13 -15.60
N THR A 177 39.87 -35.55 -16.76
CA THR A 177 41.17 -35.65 -17.49
C THR A 177 41.01 -35.25 -18.97
N ILE A 178 41.43 -34.02 -19.28
CA ILE A 178 42.36 -33.55 -20.34
C ILE A 178 42.49 -34.39 -21.66
N ILE A 179 42.36 -33.73 -22.82
CA ILE A 179 43.43 -33.55 -23.86
C ILE A 179 42.92 -32.72 -25.06
N ASP A 180 43.78 -31.77 -25.45
CA ASP A 180 43.84 -30.97 -26.69
C ASP A 180 43.56 -31.74 -28.00
N ALA A 181 42.87 -31.07 -28.93
CA ALA A 181 43.25 -30.81 -30.33
C ALA A 181 42.02 -30.43 -31.17
#